data_AF-A0A949W1A8-F1
#
_entry.id   AF-A0A949W1A8-F1
#
_cell.length_a   1.000
_cell.length_b   1.000
_cell.length_c   1.000
_cell.angle_alpha   90.00
_cell.angle_beta   90.00
_cell.angle_gamma   90.00
#
_symmetry.space_group_name_H-M   'P 1'
#
loop_
_entity.id
_entity.type
_entity.pdbx_description
1 polymer ?
#
loop_
_entity_poly.entity_id
_entity_poly.type
_entity_poly.pdbx_seq_one_letter_code
_entity_poly.pdbx_strand_id
1 'polypeptide(L)'
;MISNYFINKKMIWKGEILWEKNNYNCKYTAWGSWKSPSNPYLKYTWEFVEVFAKGSLKKSGESENADITPDEFKEWVVAKWSIAPERKMKEFGHPAMFPEKLAERVIKLFSFKGDIVLDPFNGVGTTTAVAQKLGRKYIGIDISQEYCDAANKRLKSTLF
;
A
#
# COMPACT_ATOMS: atom_id res chain seq x y z
N MET A 1 18.55 4.49 -5.42
CA MET A 1 17.38 4.16 -4.58
C MET A 1 16.28 5.15 -4.86
N ILE A 2 15.02 4.73 -4.90
CA ILE A 2 13.88 5.60 -5.25
C ILE A 2 13.71 6.76 -4.26
N SER A 3 14.07 6.54 -2.99
CA SER A 3 14.09 7.54 -1.93
C SER A 3 14.97 8.75 -2.29
N ASN A 4 16.17 8.51 -2.85
CA ASN A 4 17.05 9.60 -3.31
C ASN A 4 16.43 10.39 -4.48
N TYR A 5 15.68 9.74 -5.35
CA TYR A 5 14.99 10.42 -6.44
C TYR A 5 13.96 11.42 -5.88
N PHE A 6 13.14 11.01 -4.91
CA PHE A 6 12.15 11.89 -4.29
C PHE A 6 12.78 13.02 -3.49
N ILE A 7 13.85 12.75 -2.73
CA ILE A 7 14.59 13.77 -1.98
C ILE A 7 15.17 14.82 -2.94
N ASN A 8 15.77 14.41 -4.06
CA ASN A 8 16.29 15.31 -5.09
C ASN A 8 15.17 16.15 -5.75
N LYS A 9 13.94 15.65 -5.76
CA LYS A 9 12.73 16.39 -6.19
C LYS A 9 12.11 17.27 -5.10
N LYS A 10 12.85 17.53 -4.02
CA LYS A 10 12.44 18.37 -2.86
C LYS A 10 11.23 17.80 -2.12
N MET A 11 11.04 16.49 -2.16
CA MET A 11 10.09 15.81 -1.27
C MET A 11 10.73 15.63 0.10
N ILE A 12 9.96 15.84 1.16
CA ILE A 12 10.38 15.67 2.54
C ILE A 12 10.10 14.23 2.94
N TRP A 13 11.12 13.48 3.36
CA TRP A 13 10.92 12.15 3.92
C TRP A 13 10.25 12.27 5.29
N LYS A 14 9.10 11.59 5.46
CA LYS A 14 8.31 11.61 6.70
C LYS A 14 8.58 10.40 7.57
N GLY A 15 8.89 9.26 6.96
CA GLY A 15 9.17 8.01 7.66
C GLY A 15 8.99 6.79 6.76
N GLU A 16 9.18 5.63 7.36
CA GLU A 16 8.97 4.32 6.74
C GLU A 16 8.08 3.46 7.65
N ILE A 17 7.33 2.55 7.03
CA ILE A 17 6.47 1.60 7.73
C ILE A 17 6.89 0.20 7.31
N LEU A 18 7.20 -0.65 8.28
CA LEU A 18 7.50 -2.07 8.07
C LEU A 18 6.18 -2.85 7.98
N TRP A 19 5.88 -3.37 6.80
CA TRP A 19 4.75 -4.26 6.57
C TRP A 19 5.20 -5.72 6.68
N GLU A 20 4.88 -6.36 7.80
CA GLU A 20 5.15 -7.77 8.06
C GLU A 20 4.03 -8.65 7.46
N LYS A 21 4.40 -9.50 6.50
CA LYS A 21 3.47 -10.33 5.71
C LYS A 21 3.07 -11.65 6.39
N ASN A 22 3.67 -11.96 7.54
CA ASN A 22 3.47 -13.22 8.27
C ASN A 22 3.67 -14.50 7.44
N ASN A 23 4.41 -14.45 6.32
CA ASN A 23 4.63 -15.60 5.45
C ASN A 23 5.87 -16.41 5.90
N TYR A 24 5.73 -17.06 7.05
CA TYR A 24 6.83 -17.84 7.67
C TYR A 24 7.02 -19.22 7.01
N ASN A 25 6.02 -19.74 6.31
CA ASN A 25 6.07 -21.03 5.62
C ASN A 25 6.83 -20.95 4.28
N CYS A 26 8.18 -20.86 4.30
CA CYS A 26 8.99 -21.16 3.11
C CYS A 26 9.59 -22.55 3.19
N LYS A 27 9.71 -23.20 2.04
CA LYS A 27 10.69 -24.26 1.84
C LYS A 27 12.09 -23.62 1.91
N TYR A 28 12.93 -24.03 2.87
CA TYR A 28 14.32 -23.58 3.03
C TYR A 28 15.26 -23.97 1.86
N THR A 29 14.70 -24.54 0.78
CA THR A 29 15.41 -25.19 -0.32
C THR A 29 15.63 -24.28 -1.52
N ALA A 30 15.53 -22.95 -1.38
CA ALA A 30 15.66 -22.03 -2.50
C ALA A 30 17.09 -21.44 -2.61
N TRP A 31 17.84 -21.95 -3.58
CA TRP A 31 18.87 -21.27 -4.40
C TRP A 31 19.70 -20.17 -3.71
N GLY A 32 20.80 -20.62 -3.10
CA GLY A 32 21.89 -19.83 -2.53
C GLY A 32 23.01 -20.78 -2.12
N SER A 33 24.06 -20.27 -1.50
CA SER A 33 25.13 -21.12 -0.99
C SER A 33 24.68 -21.81 0.31
N TRP A 34 24.00 -22.95 0.18
CA TRP A 34 23.52 -23.73 1.33
C TRP A 34 24.68 -24.05 2.29
N LYS A 35 24.56 -23.62 3.55
CA LYS A 35 25.62 -23.73 4.58
C LYS A 35 26.96 -23.13 4.16
N SER A 36 26.95 -22.11 3.31
CA SER A 36 28.16 -21.38 2.90
C SER A 36 27.95 -19.88 3.11
N PRO A 37 28.99 -19.15 3.55
CA PRO A 37 28.95 -17.70 3.64
C PRO A 37 29.14 -17.02 2.27
N SER A 38 29.36 -17.78 1.18
CA SER A 38 29.68 -17.19 -0.13
C SER A 38 28.55 -16.36 -0.73
N ASN A 39 27.30 -16.77 -0.52
CA ASN A 39 26.10 -16.03 -0.90
C ASN A 39 24.85 -16.57 -0.17
N PRO A 40 24.69 -16.30 1.14
CA PRO A 40 23.50 -16.70 1.87
C PRO A 40 22.29 -15.92 1.38
N TYR A 41 21.19 -16.63 1.11
CA TYR A 41 19.92 -15.99 0.75
C TYR A 41 19.21 -15.45 2.00
N LEU A 42 19.05 -14.13 2.08
CA LEU A 42 18.27 -13.48 3.14
C LEU A 42 16.78 -13.49 2.77
N LYS A 43 15.97 -14.18 3.57
CA LYS A 43 14.52 -14.20 3.39
C LYS A 43 13.89 -13.03 4.14
N TYR A 44 13.34 -12.09 3.39
CA TYR A 44 12.55 -10.99 3.94
C TYR A 44 11.08 -11.41 4.06
N THR A 45 10.54 -11.37 5.28
CA THR A 45 9.11 -11.60 5.55
C THR A 45 8.30 -10.31 5.60
N TRP A 46 8.94 -9.20 5.24
CA TRP A 46 8.36 -7.86 5.28
C TRP A 46 8.72 -7.06 4.03
N GLU A 47 7.96 -6.00 3.80
CA GLU A 47 8.25 -4.94 2.84
C GLU A 47 8.17 -3.59 3.55
N PHE A 48 8.69 -2.55 2.89
CA PHE A 48 8.64 -1.19 3.42
C PHE A 48 7.66 -0.33 2.61
N VAL A 49 6.89 0.48 3.32
CA VAL A 49 6.12 1.59 2.76
C VAL A 49 6.82 2.88 3.16
N GLU A 50 7.46 3.53 2.19
CA GLU A 50 8.10 4.83 2.41
C GLU A 50 7.07 5.95 2.25
N VAL A 51 7.10 6.93 3.17
CA VAL A 51 6.16 8.05 3.17
C VAL A 51 6.92 9.35 2.95
N PHE A 52 6.48 10.09 1.93
CA PHE A 52 7.03 11.40 1.58
C PHE A 52 5.94 12.46 1.58
N ALA A 53 6.29 13.68 1.93
CA ALA A 53 5.41 14.85 1.91
C ALA A 53 5.99 15.93 0.99
N LYS A 54 5.11 16.74 0.38
CA LYS A 54 5.51 17.87 -0.47
C LYS A 54 5.23 19.18 0.25
N GLY A 55 6.24 20.06 0.33
CA GLY A 55 6.13 21.40 0.90
C GLY A 55 6.08 21.45 2.42
N SER A 56 5.15 20.74 3.05
CA SER A 56 5.01 20.67 4.51
C SER A 56 4.71 19.25 4.98
N LEU A 57 5.19 18.89 6.17
CA LEU A 57 4.86 17.63 6.85
C LEU A 57 3.43 17.61 7.39
N LYS A 58 2.81 18.78 7.55
CA LYS A 58 1.42 18.94 7.99
C LYS A 58 0.52 18.96 6.76
N LYS A 59 -0.46 18.05 6.74
CA LYS A 59 -1.54 18.08 5.75
C LYS A 59 -2.66 18.99 6.26
N SER A 60 -3.06 19.94 5.43
CA SER A 60 -4.25 20.77 5.67
C SER A 60 -5.52 19.99 5.34
N GLY A 61 -6.56 20.23 6.10
CA GLY A 61 -7.90 19.67 5.90
C GLY A 61 -8.81 20.00 7.07
N GLU A 62 -10.09 19.73 6.90
CA GLU A 62 -11.11 19.96 7.92
C GLU A 62 -11.16 18.76 8.87
N SER A 63 -11.17 19.03 10.17
CA SER A 63 -11.13 17.97 11.20
C SER A 63 -12.37 17.06 11.16
N GLU A 64 -13.50 17.56 10.70
CA GLU A 64 -14.74 16.79 10.52
C GLU A 64 -14.61 15.68 9.46
N ASN A 65 -13.69 15.85 8.50
CA ASN A 65 -13.44 14.88 7.44
C ASN A 65 -12.39 13.83 7.84
N ALA A 66 -11.86 13.90 9.06
CA ALA A 66 -11.00 12.84 9.62
C ALA A 66 -11.87 11.69 10.14
N ASP A 67 -11.69 10.51 9.57
CA ASP A 67 -12.49 9.32 9.87
C ASP A 67 -11.68 8.17 10.48
N ILE A 68 -10.46 8.49 10.95
CA ILE A 68 -9.65 7.58 11.76
C ILE A 68 -10.12 7.61 13.21
N THR A 69 -10.39 6.44 13.77
CA THR A 69 -10.79 6.31 15.18
C THR A 69 -9.57 6.39 16.10
N PRO A 70 -9.75 6.69 17.40
CA PRO A 70 -8.63 6.75 18.35
C PRO A 70 -7.83 5.44 18.45
N ASP A 71 -8.50 4.29 18.39
CA ASP A 71 -7.83 2.99 18.52
C ASP A 71 -7.06 2.63 17.26
N GLU A 72 -7.64 2.89 16.09
CA GLU A 72 -6.92 2.78 14.80
C GLU A 72 -5.69 3.67 14.78
N PHE A 73 -5.83 4.93 15.23
CA PHE A 73 -4.70 5.86 15.25
C PHE A 73 -3.57 5.35 16.13
N LYS A 74 -3.86 4.96 17.38
CA LYS A 74 -2.86 4.43 18.32
C LYS A 74 -2.17 3.17 17.78
N GLU A 75 -2.91 2.29 17.13
CA GLU A 75 -2.36 1.07 16.55
C GLU A 75 -1.47 1.39 15.34
N TRP A 76 -1.91 2.27 14.43
CA TRP A 76 -1.26 2.42 13.12
C TRP A 76 -0.08 3.39 13.11
N VAL A 77 0.02 4.30 14.08
CA VAL A 77 1.23 5.15 14.24
C VAL A 77 2.45 4.35 14.68
N VAL A 78 2.26 3.15 15.24
CA VAL A 78 3.34 2.18 15.38
C VAL A 78 3.67 1.67 13.99
N ALA A 79 4.80 2.11 13.43
CA ALA A 79 5.23 1.86 12.07
C ALA A 79 5.65 0.40 11.77
N LYS A 80 5.08 -0.56 12.49
CA LYS A 80 5.19 -2.00 12.27
C LYS A 80 3.79 -2.59 12.11
N TRP A 81 3.41 -2.90 10.87
CA TRP A 81 2.09 -3.40 10.54
C TRP A 81 2.13 -4.87 10.17
N SER A 82 1.50 -5.71 10.98
CA SER A 82 1.34 -7.13 10.71
C SER A 82 0.05 -7.35 9.91
N ILE A 83 0.18 -7.53 8.59
CA ILE A 83 -0.97 -7.69 7.67
C ILE A 83 -0.65 -8.83 6.71
N ALA A 84 -1.51 -9.86 6.66
CA ALA A 84 -1.33 -10.96 5.73
C ALA A 84 -1.42 -10.50 4.25
N PRO A 85 -0.67 -11.12 3.33
CA PRO A 85 -0.73 -10.79 1.91
C PRO A 85 -2.11 -11.10 1.31
N GLU A 86 -2.40 -10.47 0.17
CA GLU A 86 -3.63 -10.72 -0.57
C GLU A 86 -3.72 -12.19 -1.01
N ARG A 87 -4.88 -12.81 -0.81
CA ARG A 87 -5.15 -14.21 -1.16
C ARG A 87 -5.95 -14.35 -2.45
N LYS A 88 -6.62 -13.28 -2.88
CA LYS A 88 -7.49 -13.27 -4.07
C LYS A 88 -6.75 -12.98 -5.39
N MET A 89 -5.41 -13.00 -5.39
CA MET A 89 -4.59 -12.75 -6.59
C MET A 89 -5.03 -13.58 -7.82
N LYS A 90 -5.37 -14.86 -7.63
CA LYS A 90 -5.85 -15.74 -8.71
C LYS A 90 -7.24 -15.35 -9.23
N GLU A 91 -8.12 -14.89 -8.34
CA GLU A 91 -9.50 -14.48 -8.69
C GLU A 91 -9.48 -13.24 -9.59
N PHE A 92 -8.58 -12.29 -9.30
CA PHE A 92 -8.43 -11.07 -10.08
C PHE A 92 -7.44 -11.20 -11.24
N GLY A 93 -6.78 -12.35 -11.41
CA GLY A 93 -5.78 -12.55 -12.46
C GLY A 93 -4.54 -11.65 -12.32
N HIS A 94 -4.22 -11.18 -11.11
CA HIS A 94 -3.09 -10.27 -10.87
C HIS A 94 -2.11 -10.83 -9.82
N PRO A 95 -0.84 -11.07 -10.17
CA PRO A 95 0.09 -11.82 -9.33
C PRO A 95 0.63 -11.03 -8.12
N ALA A 96 0.54 -9.71 -8.14
CA ALA A 96 1.21 -8.83 -7.18
C ALA A 96 0.24 -7.84 -6.50
N MET A 97 -0.90 -8.33 -6.01
CA MET A 97 -1.83 -7.48 -5.26
C MET A 97 -1.39 -7.29 -3.81
N PHE A 98 -1.50 -6.07 -3.29
CA PHE A 98 -1.49 -5.82 -1.84
C PHE A 98 -2.90 -5.93 -1.26
N PRO A 99 -3.04 -6.25 0.05
CA PRO A 99 -4.33 -6.40 0.70
C PRO A 99 -5.05 -5.05 0.90
N GLU A 100 -6.38 -5.04 0.83
CA GLU A 100 -7.20 -3.83 1.07
C GLU A 100 -6.91 -3.16 2.42
N LYS A 101 -6.62 -3.95 3.46
CA LYS A 101 -6.28 -3.45 4.81
C LYS A 101 -5.05 -2.54 4.81
N LEU A 102 -4.05 -2.84 3.97
CA LEU A 102 -2.86 -2.01 3.85
C LEU A 102 -3.21 -0.64 3.26
N ALA A 103 -3.99 -0.64 2.17
CA ALA A 103 -4.46 0.59 1.53
C ALA A 103 -5.36 1.42 2.47
N GLU A 104 -6.23 0.76 3.24
CA GLU A 104 -7.11 1.42 4.22
C GLU A 104 -6.31 2.24 5.23
N ARG A 105 -5.26 1.64 5.83
CA ARG A 105 -4.39 2.34 6.79
C ARG A 105 -3.72 3.56 6.17
N VAL A 106 -3.12 3.38 4.99
CA VAL A 106 -2.41 4.47 4.28
C VAL A 106 -3.38 5.61 3.96
N ILE A 107 -4.54 5.30 3.39
CA ILE A 107 -5.53 6.30 2.98
C ILE A 107 -6.06 7.07 4.19
N LYS A 108 -6.44 6.39 5.27
CA LYS A 108 -6.98 7.06 6.48
C LYS A 108 -5.93 7.87 7.24
N LEU A 109 -4.66 7.43 7.27
CA LEU A 109 -3.58 8.16 7.95
C LEU A 109 -3.16 9.43 7.20
N PHE A 110 -3.24 9.44 5.87
CA PHE A 110 -2.65 10.49 5.04
C PHE A 110 -3.65 11.24 4.15
N SER A 111 -4.95 11.01 4.30
CA SER A 111 -6.01 11.74 3.57
C SER A 111 -7.26 11.97 4.42
N PHE A 112 -7.97 13.06 4.13
CA PHE A 112 -9.30 13.33 4.66
C PHE A 112 -10.37 12.76 3.70
N LYS A 113 -11.60 12.56 4.19
CA LYS A 113 -12.74 12.29 3.30
C LYS A 113 -12.87 13.38 2.23
N GLY A 114 -13.28 12.99 1.02
CA GLY A 114 -13.38 13.89 -0.13
C GLY A 114 -12.06 14.23 -0.84
N ASP A 115 -10.89 13.94 -0.24
CA ASP A 115 -9.60 14.08 -0.92
C ASP A 115 -9.51 13.18 -2.16
N ILE A 116 -8.58 13.52 -3.07
CA ILE A 116 -8.27 12.71 -4.25
C ILE A 116 -7.07 11.81 -3.95
N VAL A 117 -7.25 10.49 -4.13
CA VAL A 117 -6.18 9.49 -4.06
C VAL A 117 -5.76 9.10 -5.48
N LEU A 118 -4.49 9.30 -5.81
CA LEU A 118 -3.91 8.89 -7.09
C LEU A 118 -3.09 7.61 -6.91
N ASP A 119 -3.36 6.61 -7.73
CA ASP A 119 -2.51 5.44 -7.89
C ASP A 119 -2.00 5.35 -9.35
N PRO A 120 -0.71 5.64 -9.61
CA PRO A 120 -0.15 5.60 -10.96
C PRO A 120 0.14 4.18 -11.46
N PHE A 121 0.03 3.15 -10.60
CA PHE A 121 0.28 1.74 -10.90
C PHE A 121 -0.85 0.89 -10.27
N ASN A 122 -2.08 1.23 -10.63
CA ASN A 122 -3.29 0.81 -9.93
C ASN A 122 -3.57 -0.70 -10.02
N GLY A 123 -3.00 -1.40 -11.01
CA GLY A 123 -3.28 -2.81 -11.29
C GLY A 123 -4.78 -3.04 -11.36
N VAL A 124 -5.25 -4.06 -10.63
CA VAL A 124 -6.68 -4.43 -10.55
C VAL A 124 -7.49 -3.60 -9.53
N GLY A 125 -7.02 -2.40 -9.19
CA GLY A 125 -7.83 -1.39 -8.53
C GLY A 125 -7.99 -1.54 -7.01
N THR A 126 -7.01 -2.09 -6.29
CA THR A 126 -7.10 -2.17 -4.81
C THR A 126 -7.15 -0.78 -4.18
N THR A 127 -6.25 0.14 -4.56
CA THR A 127 -6.23 1.51 -4.00
C THR A 127 -7.51 2.25 -4.30
N THR A 128 -7.94 2.23 -5.57
CA THR A 128 -9.14 2.95 -6.03
C THR A 128 -10.42 2.40 -5.39
N ALA A 129 -10.55 1.07 -5.26
CA ALA A 129 -11.69 0.45 -4.58
C ALA A 129 -11.75 0.84 -3.09
N VAL A 130 -10.62 0.83 -2.39
CA VAL A 130 -10.59 1.23 -0.97
C VAL A 130 -10.83 2.73 -0.81
N ALA A 131 -10.26 3.57 -1.69
CA ALA A 131 -10.53 5.01 -1.70
C ALA A 131 -12.03 5.29 -1.88
N GLN A 132 -12.69 4.60 -2.81
CA GLN A 132 -14.14 4.70 -3.01
C GLN A 132 -14.92 4.33 -1.74
N LYS A 133 -14.64 3.17 -1.13
CA LYS A 133 -15.30 2.70 0.09
C LYS A 133 -15.16 3.69 1.25
N LEU A 134 -13.99 4.35 1.34
CA LEU A 134 -13.68 5.33 2.37
C LEU A 134 -14.20 6.74 2.04
N GLY A 135 -14.92 6.94 0.94
CA GLY A 135 -15.47 8.26 0.56
C GLY A 135 -14.40 9.25 0.08
N ARG A 136 -13.30 8.76 -0.51
CA ARG A 136 -12.32 9.58 -1.24
C ARG A 136 -12.62 9.52 -2.74
N LYS A 137 -12.30 10.61 -3.43
CA LYS A 137 -12.20 10.61 -4.89
C LYS A 137 -10.93 9.86 -5.28
N TYR A 138 -10.86 9.32 -6.48
CA TYR A 138 -9.70 8.56 -6.89
C TYR A 138 -9.40 8.69 -8.38
N ILE A 139 -8.12 8.48 -8.72
CA ILE A 139 -7.62 8.34 -10.09
C ILE A 139 -6.70 7.12 -10.08
N GLY A 140 -6.99 6.13 -10.92
CA GLY A 140 -6.13 4.97 -11.11
C GLY A 140 -5.58 4.95 -12.53
N ILE A 141 -4.29 4.73 -12.68
CA ILE A 141 -3.60 4.58 -13.97
C ILE A 141 -2.92 3.23 -13.98
N ASP A 142 -3.06 2.49 -15.08
CA ASP A 142 -2.26 1.30 -15.35
C ASP A 142 -1.99 1.21 -16.85
N ILE A 143 -0.89 0.55 -17.24
CA ILE A 143 -0.53 0.36 -18.65
C ILE A 143 -1.28 -0.82 -19.28
N SER A 144 -1.69 -1.81 -18.47
CA SER A 144 -2.45 -2.95 -18.95
C SER A 144 -3.94 -2.60 -19.05
N GLN A 145 -4.49 -2.75 -20.25
CA GLN A 145 -5.92 -2.59 -20.46
C GLN A 145 -6.70 -3.68 -19.70
N GLU A 146 -6.18 -4.90 -19.62
CA GLU A 146 -6.84 -5.99 -18.88
C GLU A 146 -6.98 -5.66 -17.39
N TYR A 147 -5.93 -5.09 -16.78
CA TYR A 147 -5.98 -4.65 -15.37
C TYR A 147 -6.92 -3.48 -15.17
N CYS A 148 -6.94 -2.51 -16.09
CA CYS A 148 -7.91 -1.42 -16.08
C CYS A 148 -9.36 -1.93 -16.13
N ASP A 149 -9.65 -2.92 -16.97
CA ASP A 149 -10.99 -3.50 -17.10
C ASP A 149 -11.41 -4.26 -15.83
N ALA A 150 -10.48 -5.03 -15.25
CA ALA A 150 -10.69 -5.71 -13.98
C ALA A 150 -10.93 -4.71 -12.82
N ALA A 151 -10.15 -3.62 -12.75
CA ALA A 151 -10.35 -2.55 -11.79
C ALA A 151 -11.73 -1.90 -11.95
N ASN A 152 -12.13 -1.57 -13.18
CA ASN A 152 -13.44 -0.99 -13.48
C ASN A 152 -14.59 -1.91 -13.06
N LYS A 153 -14.46 -3.23 -13.28
CA LYS A 153 -15.46 -4.20 -12.82
C LYS A 153 -15.57 -4.22 -11.29
N ARG A 154 -14.43 -4.22 -10.59
CA ARG A 154 -14.37 -4.18 -9.11
C ARG A 154 -14.99 -2.91 -8.54
N LEU A 155 -14.75 -1.75 -9.16
CA LEU A 155 -15.31 -0.46 -8.74
C LEU A 155 -16.84 -0.42 -8.92
N LYS A 156 -17.36 -0.99 -10.02
CA LYS A 156 -18.81 -1.10 -10.25
C LYS A 156 -19.50 -1.99 -9.21
N SER A 157 -18.88 -3.10 -8.80
CA SER A 157 -19.45 -3.97 -7.76
C SER A 157 -19.38 -3.39 -6.34
N THR A 158 -18.66 -2.29 -6.14
CA THR A 158 -18.49 -1.64 -4.83
C THR A 158 -19.55 -0.56 -4.59
N LEU A 159 -20.34 -0.20 -5.60
CA LEU A 159 -21.53 0.64 -5.47
C LEU A 159 -22.63 -0.18 -4.78
N PHE A 160 -22.85 0.05 -3.50
CA PHE A 160 -24.04 -0.35 -2.76
C PHE A 160 -24.94 0.88 -2.57
#